data_AF-A0A924BQB5-F1
#
_entry.id   AF-A0A924BQB5-F1
#
_cell.length_a   1.000
_cell.length_b   1.000
_cell.length_c   1.000
_cell.angle_alpha   90.00
_cell.angle_beta   90.00
_cell.angle_gamma   90.00
#
_symmetry.space_group_name_H-M   'P 1'
#
loop_
_entity.id
_entity.type
_entity.pdbx_description
1 polymer ?
#
loop_
_entity_poly.entity_id
_entity_poly.type
_entity_poly.pdbx_seq_one_letter_code
_entity_poly.pdbx_strand_id
1 'polypeptide(L)' 'DESGNLIFRRTARNFNPAVAMAGKLTIVEVEEIVPTGSFDPDAVHLPGIYVHRIVLNAHPEKRIEKRTITEKAGA' A
#
# COMPACT_ATOMS: atom_id res chain seq x y z
N ASP A 1 8.02 -4.53 -2.72
CA ASP A 1 9.30 -5.23 -2.51
C ASP A 1 10.44 -4.21 -2.59
N GLU A 2 11.68 -4.65 -2.45
CA GLU A 2 12.87 -3.79 -2.55
C GLU A 2 13.01 -3.09 -3.92
N SER A 3 12.43 -3.66 -4.98
CA SER A 3 12.38 -3.06 -6.32
C SER A 3 11.26 -2.03 -6.52
N GLY A 4 10.44 -1.77 -5.49
CA GLY A 4 9.38 -0.76 -5.53
C GLY A 4 8.01 -1.26 -5.98
N ASN A 5 7.83 -2.56 -6.26
CA ASN A 5 6.50 -3.10 -6.53
C ASN A 5 5.62 -2.97 -5.28
N LEU A 6 4.36 -2.54 -5.44
CA LEU A 6 3.47 -2.30 -4.30
C LEU A 6 2.19 -3.13 -4.37
N ILE A 7 1.75 -3.58 -3.19
CA ILE A 7 0.46 -4.20 -2.93
C ILE A 7 -0.26 -3.37 -1.85
N PHE A 8 -1.30 -2.66 -2.24
CA PHE A 8 -2.21 -1.98 -1.31
C PHE A 8 -3.25 -2.92 -0.66
N ARG A 9 -3.59 -2.65 0.59
CA ARG A 9 -4.57 -3.43 1.36
C ARG A 9 -5.98 -2.81 1.29
N ARG A 10 -6.94 -3.56 0.73
CA ARG A 10 -8.37 -3.19 0.67
C ARG A 10 -8.58 -1.79 0.04
N THR A 11 -9.50 -1.01 0.58
CA THR A 11 -9.86 0.33 0.11
C THR A 11 -8.76 1.37 0.30
N ALA A 12 -7.69 1.07 1.05
CA ALA A 12 -6.51 1.93 1.14
C ALA A 12 -5.77 2.09 -0.21
N ARG A 13 -6.11 1.27 -1.22
CA ARG A 13 -5.59 1.44 -2.59
C ARG A 13 -5.99 2.76 -3.22
N ASN A 14 -7.22 3.22 -2.98
CA ASN A 14 -7.84 4.45 -3.52
C ASN A 14 -7.09 5.13 -4.69
N PHE A 15 -6.57 6.34 -4.50
CA PHE A 15 -5.86 7.15 -5.50
C PHE A 15 -4.36 6.91 -5.53
N ASN A 16 -3.80 6.10 -4.62
CA ASN A 16 -2.36 5.92 -4.49
C ASN A 16 -1.66 5.52 -5.82
N PRO A 17 -2.16 4.53 -6.61
CA PRO A 17 -1.56 4.21 -7.91
C PRO A 17 -1.61 5.38 -8.89
N ALA A 18 -2.74 6.09 -8.97
CA ALA A 18 -2.91 7.20 -9.91
C ALA A 18 -1.97 8.37 -9.59
N VAL A 19 -1.82 8.72 -8.31
CA VAL A 19 -0.90 9.76 -7.84
C VAL A 19 0.55 9.36 -8.09
N ALA A 20 0.90 8.09 -7.82
CA ALA A 20 2.25 7.58 -8.04
C ALA A 20 2.68 7.65 -9.52
N MET A 21 1.78 7.33 -10.46
CA MET A 21 2.06 7.41 -11.89
C MET A 21 2.14 8.84 -12.43
N ALA A 22 1.43 9.79 -11.80
CA ALA A 22 1.44 11.20 -12.21
C ALA A 22 2.67 11.97 -11.69
N GLY A 23 3.40 11.42 -10.72
CA GLY A 23 4.55 12.05 -10.10
C GLY A 23 5.81 11.97 -10.97
N LYS A 24 6.50 13.10 -11.16
CA LYS A 24 7.88 13.11 -11.67
C LYS A 24 8.86 12.43 -10.71
N LEU A 25 8.58 12.55 -9.41
CA LEU A 25 9.30 11.89 -8.33
C LEU A 25 8.27 11.35 -7.34
N THR A 26 8.29 10.04 -7.14
CA THR A 26 7.31 9.34 -6.32
C THR A 26 8.01 8.68 -5.14
N ILE A 27 7.62 9.09 -3.94
CA ILE A 27 8.07 8.54 -2.68
C ILE A 27 6.89 7.81 -2.06
N VAL A 28 7.10 6.57 -1.66
CA VAL A 28 6.03 5.74 -1.07
C VAL A 28 6.39 5.36 0.35
N GLU A 29 5.45 5.56 1.27
CA GLU A 29 5.52 5.06 2.63
C GLU A 29 4.82 3.69 2.67
N VAL A 30 5.50 2.67 3.18
CA VAL A 30 5.01 1.29 3.23
C VAL A 30 5.11 0.72 4.64
N GLU A 31 4.20 -0.20 4.96
CA GLU A 31 4.19 -0.89 6.25
C GLU A 31 5.22 -2.02 6.33
N GLU A 32 5.55 -2.61 5.17
CA GLU A 32 6.43 -3.76 5.08
C GLU A 32 7.27 -3.67 3.79
N ILE A 33 8.55 -4.03 3.91
CA ILE A 33 9.44 -4.24 2.78
C ILE A 33 9.83 -5.71 2.78
N VAL A 34 9.62 -6.35 1.64
CA VAL A 34 9.99 -7.74 1.39
C VAL A 34 11.03 -7.81 0.27
N PRO A 35 11.86 -8.87 0.21
CA PRO A 35 12.82 -9.05 -0.88
C PRO A 35 12.15 -9.09 -2.26
N THR A 36 12.86 -8.64 -3.29
CA THR A 36 12.39 -8.73 -4.68
C THR A 36 12.09 -10.18 -5.07
N GLY A 37 10.94 -10.39 -5.73
CA GLY A 37 10.44 -11.72 -6.09
C GLY A 37 9.58 -12.39 -5.00
N SER A 38 9.39 -11.75 -3.84
CA SER A 38 8.47 -12.26 -2.81
C SER A 38 7.00 -12.09 -3.18
N PHE A 39 6.67 -11.15 -4.06
CA PHE A 39 5.33 -10.96 -4.56
C PHE A 39 5.09 -11.83 -5.80
N ASP A 40 3.91 -12.45 -5.86
CA ASP A 40 3.38 -12.98 -7.11
C ASP A 40 3.24 -11.83 -8.13
N PRO A 41 3.85 -11.92 -9.32
CA PRO A 41 3.75 -10.89 -10.35
C PRO A 41 2.31 -10.46 -10.66
N ASP A 42 1.34 -11.39 -10.65
CA ASP A 42 -0.07 -11.09 -10.94
C ASP A 42 -0.79 -10.40 -9.77
N ALA A 43 -0.20 -10.41 -8.58
CA ALA A 43 -0.73 -9.73 -7.40
C ALA A 43 -0.24 -8.28 -7.25
N VAL A 44 0.71 -7.83 -8.08
CA VAL A 44 1.27 -6.46 -8.00
C VAL A 44 0.23 -5.44 -8.47
N HIS A 45 -0.07 -4.45 -7.61
CA HIS A 45 -1.05 -3.41 -7.93
C HIS A 45 -0.42 -2.18 -8.61
N LEU A 46 0.80 -1.83 -8.21
CA LEU A 46 1.58 -0.77 -8.84
C LEU A 46 2.99 -1.31 -9.13
N PRO A 47 3.39 -1.38 -10.41
CA PRO A 47 4.74 -1.77 -10.78
C PRO A 47 5.78 -0.78 -10.24
N GLY A 48 6.94 -1.29 -9.83
CA GLY A 48 8.02 -0.51 -9.23
C GLY A 48 8.61 0.58 -10.11
N ILE A 49 8.35 0.55 -11.43
CA ILE A 49 8.79 1.60 -12.37
C ILE A 49 8.26 2.99 -12.01
N TYR A 50 7.13 3.07 -11.30
CA TYR A 50 6.55 4.33 -10.87
C TYR A 50 7.06 4.80 -9.50
N VAL A 51 7.92 4.02 -8.85
CA VAL A 51 8.39 4.27 -7.47
C VAL A 51 9.87 4.62 -7.50
N HIS A 52 10.23 5.76 -6.90
CA HIS A 52 11.60 6.27 -6.92
C HIS A 52 12.30 6.12 -5.55
N ARG A 53 11.52 6.20 -4.46
CA ARG A 53 12.03 6.06 -3.09
C ARG A 53 11.00 5.34 -2.24
N ILE A 54 11.47 4.47 -1.36
CA ILE A 54 10.65 3.70 -0.42
C ILE A 54 11.02 4.12 0.99
N VAL A 55 10.02 4.40 1.83
CA VAL A 55 10.19 4.71 3.25
C VAL A 55 9.40 3.68 4.06
N LEU A 56 10.08 3.00 4.98
CA LEU A 56 9.42 2.06 5.88
C LEU A 56 8.81 2.81 7.07
N ASN A 57 7.50 2.65 7.25
CA ASN A 57 6.80 2.98 8.49
C ASN A 57 6.02 1.76 8.95
N ALA A 58 6.62 0.94 9.82
CA ALA A 58 6.03 -0.33 10.26
C ALA A 58 4.75 -0.17 11.09
N HIS A 59 4.55 0.99 11.71
CA HIS A 59 3.45 1.24 12.64
C HIS A 59 2.81 2.62 12.40
N PRO A 60 2.19 2.86 11.23
CA PRO A 60 1.54 4.13 10.94
C PRO A 60 0.25 4.25 11.76
N GLU A 61 -0.04 5.47 12.20
CA GLU A 61 -1.34 5.77 12.80
C GLU A 61 -2.45 5.70 11.72
N LYS A 62 -3.44 4.81 11.91
CA LYS A 62 -4.59 4.66 11.00
C LYS A 62 -5.87 5.09 11.67
N ARG A 63 -6.15 6.40 11.61
CA ARG A 63 -7.35 6.97 12.21
C ARG A 63 -8.61 6.47 11.50
N ILE A 64 -9.61 6.11 12.30
CA ILE A 64 -10.96 5.81 11.81
C ILE A 64 -11.81 7.04 12.10
N GLU A 65 -12.22 7.76 11.06
CA GLU A 65 -13.04 8.96 11.19
C GLU A 65 -14.38 8.67 11.86
N LYS A 66 -15.09 7.63 11.40
CA LYS A 66 -16.37 7.20 11.96
C LYS A 66 -16.38 5.69 12.16
N ARG A 67 -16.16 5.25 13.40
CA ARG A 67 -16.20 3.83 13.78
C ARG A 67 -17.64 3.37 13.94
N THR A 68 -18.18 2.74 12.91
CA THR A 68 -19.50 2.09 12.96
C THR A 68 -19.32 0.59 13.19
N ILE A 69 -19.95 0.05 14.23
CA ILE A 69 -19.97 -1.38 14.53
C ILE A 69 -21.41 -1.86 14.55
N THR A 70 -21.67 -3.02 13.95
CA THR A 70 -22.91 -3.76 14.12
C THR A 70 -22.65 -4.84 15.15
N GLU A 71 -23.55 -5.03 16.12
CA GLU A 71 -23.47 -6.20 17.01
C GLU A 71 -23.54 -7.46 16.14
N LYS A 72 -22.56 -8.36 16.30
CA LYS A 72 -22.64 -9.67 15.65
C LYS A 72 -23.91 -10.34 16.16
N ALA A 73 -24.84 -10.66 15.27
CA ALA A 73 -25.92 -11.58 15.59
C ALA A 73 -25.29 -12.95 15.91
N GLY A 74 -25.19 -13.28 17.21
CA GLY A 74 -24.92 -14.62 17.77
C GLY A 74 -23.61 -15.30 17.33
N ALA A 75 -22.69 -15.48 18.28
CA ALA A 75 -21.87 -16.70 18.31
C ALA A 75 -22.59 -17.73 19.18
#